data_AF-A0A7Y8JG88-F1
#
_entry.id   AF-A0A7Y8JG88-F1
#
_cell.length_a   1.000
_cell.length_b   1.000
_cell.length_c   1.000
_cell.angle_alpha   90.00
_cell.angle_beta   90.00
_cell.angle_gamma   90.00
#
_symmetry.space_group_name_H-M   'P 1'
#
loop_
_entity.id
_entity.type
_entity.pdbx_description
1 polymer ?
#
loop_
_entity_poly.entity_id
_entity_poly.type
_entity_poly.pdbx_seq_one_letter_code
_entity_poly.pdbx_strand_id
1 'polypeptide(L)'
;MRRQPLPKAWQKPLHVVLNLLGWILFIWFWWHVLSTQEINPRPVSLLIMGSLLVLPLVTLLWVMHNRGIHFRKGPRTSVRQVEERYTSDWEGRTVHADWETLRQAKVIRISIDDKGKHFSS
;
A
#
# COMPACT_ATOMS: atom_id res chain seq x y z
N MET A 1 -7.11 -4.97 15.55
CA MET A 1 -5.73 -4.65 15.11
C MET A 1 -5.42 -3.21 15.54
N ARG A 2 -4.61 -3.00 16.60
CA ARG A 2 -4.13 -1.66 16.98
C ARG A 2 -3.17 -1.16 15.90
N ARG A 3 -3.57 -0.19 15.07
CA ARG A 3 -2.63 0.53 14.22
C ARG A 3 -1.88 1.57 15.06
N GLN A 4 -0.59 1.70 14.78
CA GLN A 4 0.31 2.60 15.50
C GLN A 4 -0.16 4.07 15.37
N PRO A 5 0.05 4.90 16.41
CA PRO A 5 -0.36 6.30 16.41
C PRO A 5 0.27 7.07 15.24
N LEU A 6 -0.40 8.14 14.81
CA LEU A 6 0.05 9.05 13.76
C LEU A 6 1.56 9.34 13.88
N PRO A 7 2.33 9.23 12.77
CA PRO A 7 3.77 9.44 12.81
C PRO A 7 4.09 10.78 13.47
N LYS A 8 4.98 10.76 14.48
CA LYS A 8 5.36 11.92 15.27
C LYS A 8 5.71 13.08 14.34
N ALA A 9 5.33 14.31 14.68
CA ALA A 9 5.44 15.47 13.78
C ALA A 9 6.83 15.67 13.15
N TRP A 10 7.90 15.23 13.81
CA TRP A 10 9.29 15.28 13.33
C TRP A 10 9.64 14.24 12.24
N GLN A 11 8.86 13.16 12.10
CA GLN A 11 9.05 12.16 11.04
C GLN A 11 8.65 12.71 9.67
N LYS A 12 7.71 13.66 9.63
CA LYS A 12 7.27 14.32 8.39
C LYS A 12 8.40 15.12 7.71
N PRO A 13 9.09 16.07 8.38
CA PRO A 13 10.20 16.78 7.74
C PRO A 13 11.37 15.87 7.42
N LEU A 14 11.69 14.87 8.25
CA LEU A 14 12.73 13.89 7.95
C LEU A 14 12.42 13.10 6.67
N HIS A 15 11.17 12.66 6.50
CA HIS A 15 10.75 11.97 5.27
C HIS A 15 10.83 12.87 4.04
N VAL A 16 10.45 14.15 4.16
CA VAL A 16 10.60 15.11 3.06
C VAL A 16 12.07 15.31 2.70
N VAL A 17 12.94 15.49 3.71
CA VAL A 17 14.39 15.65 3.49
C VAL A 17 14.98 14.42 2.82
N LEU A 18 14.68 13.22 3.31
CA LEU A 18 15.17 11.97 2.71
C LEU A 18 14.66 11.78 1.28
N ASN A 19 13.40 12.15 1.01
CA ASN A 19 12.83 12.09 -0.33
C ASN A 19 13.56 13.04 -1.29
N LEU A 20 13.78 14.29 -0.87
CA LEU A 20 14.53 15.28 -1.64
C LEU A 20 15.98 14.85 -1.88
N LEU A 21 16.66 14.33 -0.85
CA LEU A 21 18.01 13.77 -0.97
C LEU A 21 18.05 12.61 -1.97
N GLY A 22 17.06 11.72 -1.92
CA GLY A 22 16.92 10.63 -2.88
C GLY A 22 16.78 11.12 -4.32
N TRP A 23 15.95 12.14 -4.55
CA TRP A 23 15.78 12.74 -5.87
C TRP A 23 17.03 13.45 -6.36
N ILE A 24 17.71 14.21 -5.49
CA ILE A 24 18.98 14.88 -5.84
C ILE A 24 20.03 13.84 -6.24
N LEU A 25 20.20 12.77 -5.45
CA LEU A 25 21.13 11.70 -5.77
C LEU A 25 20.75 11.01 -7.07
N PHE A 26 19.48 10.69 -7.28
CA PHE A 26 19.00 10.06 -8.49
C PHE A 26 19.31 10.91 -9.73
N ILE A 27 18.95 12.20 -9.70
CA ILE A 27 19.24 13.14 -10.80
C ILE A 27 20.74 13.26 -11.02
N TRP A 28 21.54 13.36 -9.95
CA TRP A 28 22.99 13.45 -10.05
C TRP A 28 23.62 12.21 -10.67
N PHE A 29 23.22 11.01 -10.25
CA PHE A 29 23.70 9.76 -10.83
C PHE A 29 23.31 9.64 -12.30
N TRP A 30 22.06 9.98 -12.67
CA TRP A 30 21.63 9.95 -14.06
C TRP A 30 22.35 10.99 -14.92
N TRP A 31 22.52 12.19 -14.40
CA TRP A 31 23.31 13.23 -15.07
C TRP A 31 24.75 12.75 -15.26
N HIS A 32 25.37 12.14 -14.25
CA HIS A 32 26.72 11.61 -14.33
C HIS A 32 26.82 10.48 -15.38
N VAL A 33 25.88 9.53 -15.38
CA VAL A 33 25.80 8.46 -16.37
C VAL A 33 25.67 9.04 -17.79
N LEU A 34 24.82 10.05 -17.99
CA LEU A 34 24.61 10.67 -19.31
C LEU A 34 25.78 11.55 -19.77
N SER A 35 26.50 12.19 -18.84
CA SER A 35 27.53 13.19 -19.16
C SER A 35 28.96 12.66 -19.20
N THR A 36 29.26 11.55 -18.52
CA THR A 36 30.65 11.06 -18.36
C THR A 36 30.92 9.68 -18.95
N GLN A 37 29.90 8.94 -19.37
CA GLN A 37 30.10 7.62 -19.94
C GLN A 37 30.22 7.69 -21.47
N GLU A 38 31.38 7.28 -22.00
CA GLU A 38 31.40 6.71 -23.34
C GLU A 38 30.61 5.40 -23.29
N ILE A 39 29.50 5.31 -24.03
CA ILE A 39 28.61 4.14 -23.98
C ILE A 39 29.38 2.91 -24.45
N ASN A 40 29.93 2.14 -23.51
CA ASN A 40 30.50 0.84 -23.80
C ASN A 40 29.35 -0.15 -23.99
N PRO A 41 29.18 -0.76 -25.18
CA PRO A 41 28.04 -1.61 -25.48
C PRO A 41 28.03 -2.88 -24.64
N ARG A 42 29.19 -3.33 -24.12
CA ARG A 42 29.32 -4.60 -23.42
C ARG A 42 28.58 -4.65 -22.07
N PRO A 43 28.80 -3.74 -21.10
CA PRO A 43 28.06 -3.74 -19.84
C PRO A 43 26.56 -3.50 -20.03
N VAL A 44 26.17 -2.62 -20.95
CA VAL A 44 24.75 -2.34 -21.26
C VAL A 44 24.07 -3.58 -21.84
N SER A 45 24.72 -4.25 -22.79
CA SER A 45 24.18 -5.48 -23.38
C SER A 45 24.06 -6.61 -22.34
N LEU A 46 25.03 -6.75 -21.44
CA LEU A 46 24.96 -7.71 -20.33
C LEU A 46 23.78 -7.39 -19.38
N LEU A 47 23.55 -6.12 -19.05
CA LEU A 47 22.42 -5.69 -18.25
C LEU A 47 21.08 -5.98 -18.92
N ILE A 48 20.96 -5.67 -20.22
CA ILE A 48 19.75 -5.93 -21.01
C ILE A 48 19.50 -7.43 -21.10
N MET A 49 20.48 -8.22 -21.53
CA MET A 49 20.35 -9.68 -21.67
C MET A 49 20.10 -10.36 -20.32
N GLY A 50 20.79 -9.93 -19.28
CA GLY A 50 20.58 -10.39 -17.92
C GLY A 50 19.15 -10.10 -17.46
N SER A 51 18.64 -8.90 -17.70
CA SER A 51 17.27 -8.51 -17.33
C SER A 51 16.22 -9.28 -18.14
N LEU A 52 16.45 -9.49 -19.43
CA LEU A 52 15.58 -10.29 -20.31
C LEU A 52 15.49 -11.76 -19.88
N LEU A 53 16.51 -12.29 -19.21
CA LEU A 53 16.49 -13.66 -18.69
C LEU A 53 15.94 -13.71 -17.25
N VAL A 54 16.49 -12.88 -16.36
CA VAL A 54 16.21 -12.93 -14.93
C VAL A 54 14.77 -12.50 -14.64
N LEU A 55 14.25 -11.45 -15.28
CA LEU A 55 12.91 -10.96 -14.99
C LEU A 55 11.84 -12.01 -15.34
N PRO A 56 11.78 -12.57 -16.56
CA PRO A 56 10.79 -13.60 -16.88
C PRO A 56 10.95 -14.85 -16.02
N LEU A 57 12.19 -15.25 -15.69
CA LEU A 57 12.43 -16.41 -14.84
C LEU A 57 11.87 -16.19 -13.42
N VAL A 58 12.15 -15.04 -12.81
CA VAL A 58 11.61 -14.68 -11.49
C VAL A 58 10.10 -14.59 -11.54
N THR A 59 9.53 -14.00 -12.60
CA THR A 59 8.08 -13.94 -12.80
C THR A 59 7.46 -15.34 -12.91
N LEU A 60 8.05 -16.24 -13.69
CA LEU A 60 7.58 -17.62 -13.83
C LEU A 60 7.64 -18.37 -12.50
N LEU A 61 8.75 -18.28 -11.77
CA LEU A 61 8.89 -18.88 -10.44
C LEU A 61 7.84 -18.35 -9.47
N TRP A 62 7.58 -17.04 -9.49
CA TRP A 62 6.55 -16.42 -8.67
C TRP A 62 5.14 -16.89 -9.04
N VAL A 63 4.82 -16.99 -10.34
CA VAL A 63 3.53 -17.51 -10.82
C VAL A 63 3.35 -18.96 -10.39
N MET A 64 4.37 -19.81 -10.59
CA MET A 64 4.35 -21.21 -10.18
C MET A 64 4.16 -21.35 -8.67
N HIS A 65 4.85 -20.53 -7.88
CA HIS A 65 4.71 -20.49 -6.43
C HIS A 65 3.27 -20.15 -6.00
N ASN A 66 2.69 -19.08 -6.55
CA ASN A 66 1.33 -18.66 -6.24
C ASN A 66 0.29 -19.69 -6.67
N ARG A 67 0.47 -20.28 -7.86
CA ARG A 67 -0.39 -21.37 -8.33
C ARG A 67 -0.30 -22.59 -7.43
N GLY A 68 0.90 -22.93 -6.94
CA GLY A 68 1.10 -23.99 -5.96
C GLY A 68 0.46 -23.69 -4.60
N ILE A 69 0.45 -22.43 -4.16
CA ILE A 69 -0.34 -22.02 -2.98
C ILE A 69 -1.83 -22.22 -3.24
N HIS A 70 -2.34 -21.76 -4.39
CA HIS A 70 -3.74 -21.87 -4.76
C HIS A 70 -4.20 -23.33 -4.83
N PHE A 71 -3.43 -24.23 -5.46
CA PHE A 71 -3.77 -25.65 -5.49
C PHE A 71 -3.81 -26.29 -4.11
N ARG A 72 -2.89 -25.92 -3.20
CA ARG A 72 -2.83 -26.48 -1.85
C ARG A 72 -3.90 -25.93 -0.91
N LYS A 73 -4.27 -24.65 -1.06
CA LYS A 73 -5.19 -23.96 -0.15
C LYS A 73 -6.60 -23.79 -0.71
N GLY A 74 -6.80 -24.05 -1.99
CA GLY A 74 -8.06 -23.82 -2.70
C GLY A 74 -8.39 -22.33 -2.85
N PRO A 75 -9.59 -22.01 -3.35
CA PRO A 75 -10.11 -20.65 -3.35
C PRO A 75 -10.19 -20.11 -1.92
N ARG A 76 -9.97 -18.80 -1.75
CA ARG A 76 -10.13 -18.15 -0.43
C ARG A 76 -11.61 -18.23 -0.02
N THR A 77 -11.94 -19.19 0.83
CA THR A 77 -13.30 -19.44 1.30
C THR A 77 -13.70 -18.62 2.52
N SER A 78 -12.74 -17.99 3.20
CA SER A 78 -13.03 -17.05 4.28
C SER A 78 -12.25 -15.76 4.11
N VAL A 79 -13.00 -14.66 4.07
CA VAL A 79 -12.48 -13.36 4.47
C VAL A 79 -12.48 -13.38 6.00
N ARG A 80 -11.39 -12.94 6.62
CA ARG A 80 -11.33 -12.78 8.08
C ARG A 80 -12.57 -12.00 8.51
N GLN A 81 -13.41 -12.59 9.37
CA GLN A 81 -14.49 -11.85 10.00
C GLN A 81 -13.84 -10.65 10.71
N VAL A 82 -14.02 -9.48 10.12
CA VAL A 82 -13.68 -8.23 10.77
C VAL A 82 -14.68 -8.11 11.91
N GLU A 83 -14.17 -7.79 13.09
CA GLU A 83 -15.02 -7.47 14.23
C GLU A 83 -15.87 -6.26 13.82
N GLU A 84 -17.17 -6.48 13.56
CA GLU A 84 -18.12 -5.47 13.07
C GLU A 84 -18.43 -4.39 14.12
N ARG A 85 -17.80 -4.44 15.30
CA ARG A 85 -17.91 -3.40 16.33
C ARG A 85 -17.14 -2.15 15.91
N TYR A 86 -17.75 -1.38 15.03
CA TYR A 86 -17.37 -0.01 14.73
C TYR A 86 -17.95 0.92 15.80
N THR A 87 -17.42 0.85 17.02
CA THR A 87 -17.88 1.66 18.17
C THR A 87 -17.22 3.04 18.22
N SER A 88 -16.08 3.20 17.57
CA SER A 88 -15.38 4.47 17.46
C SER A 88 -14.76 4.63 16.07
N ASP A 89 -14.76 5.87 15.59
CA ASP A 89 -14.13 6.22 14.33
C ASP A 89 -12.60 6.35 14.46
N TRP A 90 -11.94 6.63 13.32
CA TRP A 90 -10.48 6.76 13.28
C TRP A 90 -9.94 7.98 14.06
N GLU A 91 -10.79 8.96 14.37
CA GLU A 91 -10.47 10.15 15.14
C GLU A 91 -10.79 9.95 16.65
N GLY A 92 -11.37 8.79 17.00
CA GLY A 92 -11.76 8.44 18.36
C GLY A 92 -13.17 8.88 18.74
N ARG A 93 -13.97 9.42 17.81
CA ARG A 93 -15.36 9.80 18.07
C ARG A 93 -16.22 8.55 18.24
N THR A 94 -17.12 8.56 19.22
CA THR A 94 -18.09 7.48 19.44
C THR A 94 -19.04 7.39 18.25
N VAL A 95 -19.28 6.17 17.77
CA VAL A 95 -20.20 5.90 16.68
C VAL A 95 -21.52 5.38 17.24
N HIS A 96 -22.60 6.09 16.93
CA HIS A 96 -23.97 5.73 17.26
C HIS A 96 -24.67 5.26 15.99
N ALA A 97 -24.93 3.96 15.92
CA ALA A 97 -25.50 3.33 14.75
C ALA A 97 -26.34 2.12 15.18
N ASP A 98 -27.56 2.04 14.66
CA ASP A 98 -28.34 0.80 14.66
C ASP A 98 -27.98 0.00 13.41
N TRP A 99 -26.98 -0.87 13.55
CA TRP A 99 -26.43 -1.63 12.44
C TRP A 99 -27.42 -2.59 11.79
N GLU A 100 -28.43 -3.07 12.53
CA GLU A 100 -29.46 -3.96 11.97
C GLU A 100 -30.37 -3.20 11.00
N THR A 101 -30.84 -2.03 11.43
CA THR A 101 -31.68 -1.15 10.60
C THR A 101 -30.90 -0.61 9.40
N LEU A 102 -29.64 -0.19 9.60
CA LEU A 102 -28.79 0.33 8.53
C LEU A 102 -28.45 -0.70 7.47
N ARG A 103 -28.33 -1.99 7.83
CA ARG A 103 -28.03 -3.08 6.88
C ARG A 103 -29.13 -3.25 5.83
N GLN A 104 -30.36 -2.85 6.14
CA GLN A 104 -31.52 -2.94 5.25
C GLN A 104 -31.84 -1.60 4.56
N ALA A 105 -31.16 -0.52 4.95
CA ALA A 105 -31.42 0.82 4.44
C ALA A 105 -30.86 1.01 3.01
N LYS A 106 -31.65 1.63 2.13
CA LYS A 106 -31.21 1.98 0.77
C LYS A 106 -30.31 3.22 0.74
N VAL A 107 -30.48 4.10 1.71
CA VAL A 107 -29.74 5.34 1.88
C VAL A 107 -29.36 5.42 3.35
N ILE A 108 -28.15 5.89 3.64
CA ILE A 108 -27.67 6.11 5.00
C ILE A 108 -27.19 7.55 5.09
N ARG A 109 -27.74 8.31 6.03
CA ARG A 109 -27.27 9.64 6.40
C ARG A 109 -26.26 9.52 7.55
N ILE A 110 -25.13 10.20 7.40
CA ILE A 110 -24.10 10.30 8.42
C ILE A 110 -24.03 11.76 8.87
N SER A 111 -24.34 12.02 10.14
CA SER A 111 -24.14 13.33 10.76
C SER A 111 -22.99 13.26 11.76
N ILE A 112 -22.17 14.30 11.77
CA ILE A 112 -21.00 14.42 12.63
C ILE A 112 -21.22 15.65 13.52
N ASP A 113 -21.12 15.49 14.83
CA ASP A 113 -21.12 16.57 15.80
C ASP A 113 -19.91 16.48 16.75
N ASP A 114 -19.84 17.39 17.73
CA ASP A 114 -18.75 17.44 18.71
C ASP A 114 -18.73 16.20 19.66
N LYS A 115 -19.83 15.46 19.76
CA LYS A 115 -20.00 14.32 20.68
C LYS A 115 -19.82 12.97 20.00
N GLY A 116 -20.02 12.87 18.69
CA GLY A 116 -19.95 11.59 17.99
C GLY A 116 -20.31 11.63 16.51
N LYS A 117 -20.36 10.43 15.93
CA LYS A 117 -20.89 10.17 14.58
C LYS A 117 -22.18 9.41 14.69
N HIS A 118 -23.22 9.90 14.04
CA HIS A 118 -24.55 9.30 14.04
C HIS A 118 -24.90 8.80 12.65
N PHE A 119 -25.36 7.55 12.58
CA PHE A 119 -25.79 6.90 11.35
C PHE A 119 -27.29 6.63 11.44
N SER A 120 -28.04 7.13 10.47
CA SER A 120 -29.49 6.89 10.33
C SER A 120 -29.84 6.52 8.90
N SER A 121 -30.90 5.72 8.72
CA SER A 121 -31.48 5.38 7.42
C SER A 121 -32.39 6.50 6.90
#